data_AF-A0A9W7L0F2-F1
#
_entry.id   AF-A0A9W7L0F2-F1
#
_cell.length_a   1.000
_cell.length_b   1.000
_cell.length_c   1.000
_cell.angle_alpha   90.00
_cell.angle_beta   90.00
_cell.angle_gamma   90.00
#
_symmetry.space_group_name_H-M   'P 1'
#
loop_
_entity.id
_entity.type
_entity.pdbx_description
1 polymer ?
#
loop_
_entity_poly.entity_id
_entity_poly.type
_entity_poly.pdbx_seq_one_letter_code
_entity_poly.pdbx_strand_id
1 'polypeptide(L)'
;MSSYASSSSSSPPFTPPPSLTTLTCTCTSCTISIPSLHSPHLYHCFCSTCTLQSGQTFQSFLTYPSYPHCPVEIEGVYSSYNSSDDVERIFCTTCGCNIGCIVSGKNIFYVNAGLHPDCERIQSERAIFVPPEPNVITSIIINSLKQSNITLYNDYGGIDLIDYTFSPSLPPSNIIFFGTACVDKLTYINEFNRNSKIGVEKILKQAGGNSGNAACACRGLIDGVGVVTKVGEDEDGVFVVEELNKRNIGTGDVIKSYSGVTLEVNVIVEKGGGRTCLSLPREVIVEDITREEVEGIEGKVDWVVFDGRHIDSALIYARQVKENGGKIVVEAEMRSRSHQIKAAMDNLMGLADYVVMGSDFLNEFYAGSTPLEKCETWSKSILGTKKWLIITRGDKGAYIYYSTLLEVKPFYIPSESIIDSTGAGDCFLGVLVAFLIKGISVDKAVEAGNWAGMMQLRGEGGRVEIDWNLAKGVLSWMK
;
A
#
# COMPACT_ATOMS: atom_id res chain seq x y z
N MET A 1 -26.35 -54.47 -0.69
CA MET A 1 -26.62 -53.21 -1.41
C MET A 1 -26.86 -52.13 -0.36
N SER A 2 -26.23 -50.99 -0.58
CA SER A 2 -25.81 -49.96 0.37
C SER A 2 -26.90 -49.27 1.18
N SER A 3 -26.50 -48.90 2.39
CA SER A 3 -27.18 -48.19 3.47
C SER A 3 -27.44 -46.69 3.21
N TYR A 4 -28.56 -46.21 3.77
CA TYR A 4 -28.93 -44.85 4.17
C TYR A 4 -28.08 -43.64 3.71
N ALA A 5 -28.75 -42.69 3.04
CA ALA A 5 -28.39 -41.27 3.06
C ALA A 5 -29.66 -40.43 3.32
N SER A 6 -29.66 -39.76 4.47
CA SER A 6 -30.57 -38.68 4.84
C SER A 6 -29.78 -37.37 4.83
N SER A 7 -30.27 -36.33 4.17
CA SER A 7 -30.10 -34.90 4.53
C SER A 7 -30.72 -34.04 3.43
N SER A 8 -31.93 -33.50 3.62
CA SER A 8 -32.17 -32.16 4.20
C SER A 8 -31.47 -31.03 3.44
N SER A 9 -32.28 -30.30 2.67
CA SER A 9 -32.02 -28.92 2.26
C SER A 9 -31.79 -28.03 3.49
N SER A 10 -30.62 -27.41 3.59
CA SER A 10 -30.43 -26.12 4.27
C SER A 10 -29.01 -25.61 4.01
N SER A 11 -28.94 -24.42 3.41
CA SER A 11 -27.78 -23.56 3.24
C SER A 11 -26.93 -23.37 4.50
N PRO A 12 -25.58 -23.35 4.41
CA PRO A 12 -24.73 -22.64 5.37
C PRO A 12 -24.75 -21.12 5.10
N PRO A 13 -24.39 -20.30 6.12
CA PRO A 13 -25.11 -19.08 6.43
C PRO A 13 -24.50 -17.81 5.83
N PHE A 14 -25.41 -16.89 5.51
CA PHE A 14 -25.23 -15.45 5.40
C PHE A 14 -24.14 -14.89 6.34
N THR A 15 -23.20 -14.14 5.77
CA THR A 15 -22.60 -12.99 6.47
C THR A 15 -23.75 -12.15 7.05
N PRO A 16 -23.71 -11.76 8.34
CA PRO A 16 -24.77 -10.94 8.90
C PRO A 16 -24.95 -9.69 8.03
N PRO A 17 -26.20 -9.24 7.80
CA PRO A 17 -26.43 -8.02 7.05
C PRO A 17 -25.66 -6.88 7.74
N PRO A 18 -25.10 -5.93 6.98
CA PRO A 18 -24.46 -4.76 7.57
C PRO A 18 -25.43 -4.14 8.57
N SER A 19 -24.93 -3.72 9.74
CA SER A 19 -25.74 -2.92 10.68
C SER A 19 -26.38 -1.80 9.89
N LEU A 20 -27.67 -1.54 10.08
CA LEU A 20 -28.40 -0.53 9.33
C LEU A 20 -28.49 0.76 10.16
N THR A 21 -28.22 1.88 9.51
CA THR A 21 -28.53 3.20 10.03
C THR A 21 -29.89 3.61 9.49
N THR A 22 -30.83 3.90 10.38
CA THR A 22 -32.11 4.47 9.99
C THR A 22 -32.00 5.99 9.97
N LEU A 23 -32.28 6.55 8.82
CA LEU A 23 -32.41 7.99 8.60
C LEU A 23 -33.87 8.35 8.57
N THR A 24 -34.22 9.51 9.11
CA THR A 24 -35.62 9.95 9.14
C THR A 24 -35.73 11.32 8.53
N CYS A 25 -36.74 11.52 7.69
CA CYS A 25 -37.09 12.86 7.24
C CYS A 25 -37.51 13.74 8.45
N THR A 26 -37.56 15.05 8.26
CA THR A 26 -37.83 16.01 9.35
C THR A 26 -39.13 15.73 10.14
N CYS A 27 -40.16 15.20 9.49
CA CYS A 27 -41.44 14.87 10.13
C CYS A 27 -41.60 13.40 10.49
N THR A 28 -40.53 12.62 10.40
CA THR A 28 -40.45 11.18 10.69
C THR A 28 -41.45 10.31 9.91
N SER A 29 -42.11 10.86 8.89
CA SER A 29 -43.10 10.15 8.06
C SER A 29 -42.46 9.28 6.98
N CYS A 30 -41.16 9.45 6.75
CA CYS A 30 -40.37 8.62 5.86
C CYS A 30 -39.07 8.25 6.55
N THR A 31 -38.71 6.98 6.45
CA THR A 31 -37.50 6.40 7.02
C THR A 31 -36.72 5.71 5.92
N ILE A 32 -35.40 5.91 5.92
CA ILE A 32 -34.49 5.28 4.98
C ILE A 32 -33.57 4.39 5.78
N SER A 33 -33.56 3.11 5.48
CA SER A 33 -32.61 2.15 6.04
C SER A 33 -31.46 1.99 5.07
N ILE A 34 -30.28 2.45 5.50
CA ILE A 34 -29.02 2.33 4.77
C ILE A 34 -28.03 1.49 5.57
N PRO A 35 -27.02 0.89 4.94
CA PRO A 35 -25.90 0.30 5.65
C PRO A 35 -25.19 1.36 6.51
N SER A 36 -24.97 1.04 7.77
CA SER A 36 -24.04 1.77 8.62
C SER A 36 -22.64 1.55 8.07
N LEU A 37 -22.14 2.56 7.36
CA LEU A 37 -20.77 2.61 6.87
C LEU A 37 -19.90 3.21 7.98
N HIS A 38 -18.71 2.64 8.19
CA HIS A 38 -17.74 3.17 9.16
C HIS A 38 -17.27 4.58 8.81
N SER A 39 -17.32 4.97 7.53
CA SER A 39 -17.13 6.36 7.09
C SER A 39 -17.93 6.61 5.80
N PRO A 40 -19.10 7.28 5.85
CA PRO A 40 -19.80 7.67 4.64
C PRO A 40 -19.11 8.89 4.03
N HIS A 41 -18.75 8.82 2.75
CA HIS A 41 -18.13 9.93 2.04
C HIS A 41 -19.12 11.08 1.83
N LEU A 42 -18.74 12.30 2.23
CA LEU A 42 -19.52 13.53 2.06
C LEU A 42 -19.11 14.27 0.79
N TYR A 43 -20.09 14.52 -0.08
CA TYR A 43 -19.97 15.19 -1.37
C TYR A 43 -20.69 16.53 -1.37
N HIS A 44 -20.14 17.54 -2.06
CA HIS A 44 -20.79 18.84 -2.24
C HIS A 44 -21.11 19.09 -3.72
N CYS A 45 -22.39 19.30 -4.03
CA CYS A 45 -22.84 19.57 -5.39
C CYS A 45 -23.34 21.01 -5.55
N PHE A 46 -22.73 21.74 -6.47
CA PHE A 46 -23.04 23.14 -6.78
C PHE A 46 -23.86 23.30 -8.07
N CYS A 47 -24.39 22.20 -8.62
CA CYS A 47 -25.15 22.26 -9.87
C CYS A 47 -26.48 23.02 -9.69
N SER A 48 -27.00 23.57 -10.79
CA SER A 48 -28.24 24.35 -10.79
C SER A 48 -29.43 23.54 -10.25
N THR A 49 -29.51 22.25 -10.57
CA THR A 49 -30.58 21.38 -10.08
C THR A 49 -30.54 21.21 -8.57
N CYS A 50 -29.37 20.93 -7.99
CA CYS A 50 -29.22 20.75 -6.54
C CYS A 50 -29.44 22.06 -5.77
N THR A 51 -29.00 23.20 -6.30
CA THR A 51 -29.20 24.51 -5.67
C THR A 51 -30.67 24.96 -5.73
N LEU A 52 -31.35 24.76 -6.87
CA LEU A 52 -32.79 25.04 -6.99
C LEU A 52 -33.64 24.14 -6.08
N GLN A 53 -33.29 22.87 -5.97
CA GLN A 53 -34.06 21.91 -5.18
C GLN A 53 -33.88 22.12 -3.67
N SER A 54 -32.66 22.41 -3.22
CA SER A 54 -32.37 22.63 -1.80
C SER A 54 -32.66 24.07 -1.35
N GLY A 55 -32.70 25.03 -2.27
CA GLY A 55 -32.69 26.46 -1.96
C GLY A 55 -31.37 26.95 -1.35
N GLN A 56 -30.32 26.12 -1.37
CA GLN A 56 -29.00 26.42 -0.81
C GLN A 56 -27.98 26.68 -1.92
N THR A 57 -26.84 27.28 -1.58
CA THR A 57 -25.73 27.54 -2.52
C THR A 57 -25.05 26.27 -3.03
N PHE A 58 -25.20 25.17 -2.29
CA PHE A 58 -24.83 23.82 -2.68
C PHE A 58 -25.64 22.82 -1.86
N GLN A 59 -25.70 21.59 -2.35
CA GLN A 59 -26.30 20.49 -1.62
C GLN A 59 -25.25 19.45 -1.25
N SER A 60 -25.30 18.98 -0.01
CA SER A 60 -24.39 17.96 0.50
C SER A 60 -25.03 16.59 0.49
N PHE A 61 -24.30 15.59 0.01
CA PHE A 61 -24.77 14.21 -0.11
C PHE A 61 -23.81 13.23 0.53
N LEU A 62 -24.35 12.14 1.04
CA LEU A 62 -23.62 10.93 1.40
C LEU A 62 -23.92 9.86 0.35
N THR A 63 -22.92 9.05 -0.02
CA THR A 63 -23.11 7.97 -1.00
C THR A 63 -23.22 6.61 -0.34
N TYR A 64 -24.17 5.81 -0.80
CA TYR A 64 -24.33 4.43 -0.38
C TYR A 64 -24.45 3.52 -1.61
N PRO A 65 -23.90 2.30 -1.57
CA PRO A 65 -24.10 1.33 -2.63
C PRO A 65 -25.58 0.89 -2.69
N SER A 66 -26.09 0.67 -3.90
CA SER A 66 -27.44 0.22 -4.21
C SER A 66 -27.35 -1.05 -5.08
N TYR A 67 -27.04 -2.19 -4.45
CA TYR A 67 -26.86 -3.50 -5.11
C TYR A 67 -27.93 -4.52 -4.67
N PRO A 68 -28.11 -5.64 -5.40
CA PRO A 68 -29.11 -6.68 -5.09
C PRO A 68 -28.99 -7.32 -3.69
N HIS A 69 -27.84 -7.16 -3.02
CA HIS A 69 -27.56 -7.73 -1.70
C HIS A 69 -27.46 -6.70 -0.58
N CYS A 70 -27.66 -5.42 -0.90
CA CYS A 70 -27.63 -4.31 0.04
C CYS A 70 -28.65 -3.24 -0.38
N PRO A 71 -29.95 -3.55 -0.30
CA PRO A 71 -30.99 -2.65 -0.76
C PRO A 71 -31.10 -1.45 0.19
N VAL A 72 -31.14 -0.24 -0.39
CA VAL A 72 -31.64 0.92 0.34
C VAL A 72 -33.15 0.78 0.40
N GLU A 73 -33.69 0.65 1.61
CA GLU A 73 -35.13 0.54 1.82
C GLU A 73 -35.67 1.88 2.29
N ILE A 74 -36.67 2.38 1.57
CA ILE A 74 -37.37 3.62 1.90
C ILE A 74 -38.78 3.24 2.30
N GLU A 75 -39.13 3.49 3.55
CA GLU A 75 -40.45 3.23 4.10
C GLU A 75 -41.18 4.54 4.42
N GLY A 76 -42.51 4.47 4.43
CA GLY A 76 -43.37 5.60 4.76
C GLY A 76 -43.83 6.41 3.56
N VAL A 77 -44.15 7.70 3.79
CA VAL A 77 -44.84 8.56 2.82
C VAL A 77 -43.83 9.42 2.05
N TYR A 78 -43.51 8.98 0.84
CA TYR A 78 -42.59 9.65 -0.07
C TYR A 78 -43.13 9.65 -1.51
N SER A 79 -42.55 10.50 -2.34
CA SER A 79 -42.74 10.50 -3.79
C SER A 79 -41.37 10.71 -4.44
N SER A 80 -41.29 10.35 -5.72
CA SER A 80 -40.10 10.60 -6.52
C SER A 80 -40.45 11.29 -7.84
N TYR A 81 -39.45 11.88 -8.47
CA TYR A 81 -39.52 12.40 -9.83
C TYR A 81 -38.14 12.31 -10.50
N ASN A 82 -38.13 12.18 -11.82
CA ASN A 82 -36.90 12.18 -12.58
C ASN A 82 -36.45 13.62 -12.84
N SER A 83 -35.27 13.95 -12.36
CA SER A 83 -34.62 15.25 -12.61
C SER A 83 -33.77 15.26 -13.87
N SER A 84 -33.36 14.07 -14.33
CA SER A 84 -32.76 13.78 -15.62
C SER A 84 -33.05 12.32 -15.97
N ASP A 85 -32.60 11.88 -17.14
CA ASP A 85 -32.80 10.50 -17.63
C ASP A 85 -32.25 9.44 -16.66
N ASP A 86 -31.14 9.75 -15.98
CA ASP A 86 -30.43 8.83 -15.10
C ASP A 86 -30.58 9.17 -13.60
N VAL A 87 -31.30 10.24 -13.23
CA VAL A 87 -31.37 10.69 -11.83
C VAL A 87 -32.81 10.83 -11.35
N GLU A 88 -33.23 9.86 -10.55
CA GLU A 88 -34.51 9.87 -9.82
C GLU A 88 -34.30 10.51 -8.44
N ARG A 89 -35.07 11.54 -8.12
CA ARG A 89 -34.99 12.26 -6.84
C ARG A 89 -36.17 11.90 -5.97
N ILE A 90 -35.91 11.76 -4.67
CA ILE A 90 -36.87 11.27 -3.69
C ILE A 90 -37.08 12.33 -2.61
N PHE A 91 -38.33 12.53 -2.22
CA PHE A 91 -38.69 13.48 -1.17
C PHE A 91 -39.89 13.00 -0.35
N CYS A 92 -39.95 13.44 0.91
CA CYS A 92 -41.10 13.19 1.76
C CYS A 92 -42.27 14.10 1.36
N THR A 93 -43.44 13.54 1.10
CA THR A 93 -44.62 14.33 0.68
C THR A 93 -45.31 15.04 1.84
N THR A 94 -45.03 14.66 3.09
CA THR A 94 -45.59 15.29 4.28
C THR A 94 -44.86 16.59 4.64
N CYS A 95 -43.52 16.57 4.71
CA CYS A 95 -42.73 17.75 5.09
C CYS A 95 -41.92 18.37 3.95
N GLY A 96 -41.96 17.80 2.74
CA GLY A 96 -41.17 18.27 1.59
C GLY A 96 -39.68 17.99 1.69
N CYS A 97 -39.23 17.25 2.71
CA CYS A 97 -37.81 16.99 2.93
C CYS A 97 -37.20 16.20 1.76
N ASN A 98 -36.13 16.74 1.18
CA ASN A 98 -35.36 16.08 0.14
C ASN A 98 -34.55 14.93 0.75
N ILE A 99 -34.95 13.72 0.39
CA ILE A 99 -34.37 12.48 0.90
C ILE A 99 -33.01 12.23 0.22
N GLY A 100 -32.97 12.35 -1.09
CA GLY A 100 -31.81 11.95 -1.86
C GLY A 100 -32.14 11.72 -3.33
N CYS A 101 -31.22 11.08 -4.04
CA CYS A 101 -31.44 10.64 -5.40
C CYS A 101 -30.80 9.29 -5.70
N ILE A 102 -31.47 8.51 -6.53
CA ILE A 102 -30.94 7.31 -7.16
C ILE A 102 -30.34 7.74 -8.49
N VAL A 103 -29.12 7.28 -8.77
CA VAL A 103 -28.52 7.44 -10.09
C VAL A 103 -28.56 6.10 -10.82
N SER A 104 -29.52 5.98 -11.73
CA SER A 104 -29.69 4.83 -12.62
C SER A 104 -28.41 4.60 -13.41
N GLY A 105 -27.93 3.35 -13.40
CA GLY A 105 -26.68 2.96 -14.07
C GLY A 105 -25.42 2.98 -13.19
N LYS A 106 -25.45 3.59 -11.99
CA LYS A 106 -24.30 3.59 -11.07
C LYS A 106 -24.44 2.70 -9.84
N ASN A 107 -25.64 2.17 -9.56
CA ASN A 107 -25.90 1.43 -8.31
C ASN A 107 -25.46 2.23 -7.07
N ILE A 108 -25.71 3.55 -7.06
CA ILE A 108 -25.42 4.43 -5.93
C ILE A 108 -26.70 5.17 -5.54
N PHE A 109 -26.94 5.21 -4.24
CA PHE A 109 -27.93 6.08 -3.63
C PHE A 109 -27.24 7.24 -2.93
N TYR A 110 -27.59 8.46 -3.35
CA TYR A 110 -27.14 9.69 -2.71
C TYR A 110 -28.19 10.12 -1.69
N VAL A 111 -27.83 10.12 -0.41
CA VAL A 111 -28.67 10.60 0.67
C VAL A 111 -28.30 12.04 0.99
N ASN A 112 -29.27 12.90 1.25
CA ASN A 112 -28.97 14.24 1.76
C ASN A 112 -28.25 14.14 3.11
N ALA A 113 -27.05 14.71 3.22
CA ALA A 113 -26.20 14.54 4.39
C ALA A 113 -26.88 14.97 5.70
N GLY A 114 -27.73 16.01 5.66
CA GLY A 114 -28.44 16.50 6.85
C GLY A 114 -29.48 15.52 7.43
N LEU A 115 -29.79 14.43 6.73
CA LEU A 115 -30.64 13.36 7.26
C LEU A 115 -29.87 12.37 8.13
N HIS A 116 -28.54 12.39 8.03
CA HIS A 116 -27.71 11.53 8.85
C HIS A 116 -27.67 12.05 10.29
N PRO A 117 -27.99 11.20 11.30
CA PRO A 117 -28.03 11.62 12.69
C PRO A 117 -26.68 12.17 13.18
N ASP A 118 -25.58 11.69 12.61
CA ASP A 118 -24.22 12.16 12.90
C ASP A 118 -23.63 13.12 11.86
N CYS A 119 -24.45 13.78 11.02
CA CYS A 119 -23.96 14.59 9.90
C CYS A 119 -22.92 15.67 10.27
N GLU A 120 -23.04 16.28 11.45
CA GLU A 120 -22.11 17.29 11.97
C GLU A 120 -20.71 16.73 12.24
N ARG A 121 -20.58 15.41 12.34
CA ARG A 121 -19.32 14.70 12.61
C ARG A 121 -18.70 14.11 11.36
N ILE A 122 -19.44 14.11 10.24
CA ILE A 122 -18.96 13.55 8.98
C ILE A 122 -18.04 14.59 8.33
N GLN A 123 -16.77 14.22 8.17
CA GLN A 123 -15.79 15.10 7.54
C GLN A 123 -16.02 15.16 6.02
N SER A 124 -15.83 16.35 5.46
CA SER A 124 -15.88 16.57 4.01
C SER A 124 -14.62 15.96 3.37
N GLU A 125 -14.70 14.70 2.98
CA GLU A 125 -13.52 14.00 2.45
C GLU A 125 -13.34 14.14 0.94
N ARG A 126 -14.42 14.27 0.14
CA ARG A 126 -14.30 14.11 -1.32
C ARG A 126 -15.31 14.91 -2.14
N ALA A 127 -14.80 15.49 -3.24
CA ALA A 127 -15.52 15.91 -4.44
C ALA A 127 -16.48 17.10 -4.34
N ILE A 128 -16.17 18.13 -5.15
CA ILE A 128 -17.02 19.27 -5.45
C ILE A 128 -17.46 19.16 -6.90
N PHE A 129 -18.77 19.02 -7.14
CA PHE A 129 -19.33 19.13 -8.48
C PHE A 129 -19.54 20.60 -8.82
N VAL A 130 -18.75 21.12 -9.75
CA VAL A 130 -18.74 22.53 -10.13
C VAL A 130 -19.43 22.73 -11.48
N PRO A 131 -20.43 23.64 -11.57
CA PRO A 131 -21.02 23.99 -12.87
C PRO A 131 -19.98 24.70 -13.76
N PRO A 132 -20.10 24.62 -15.10
CA PRO A 132 -19.11 25.18 -16.03
C PRO A 132 -18.87 26.67 -15.85
N GLU A 133 -19.92 27.40 -15.47
CA GLU A 133 -19.88 28.81 -15.13
C GLU A 133 -20.40 28.99 -13.70
N PRO A 134 -19.53 28.87 -12.68
CA PRO A 134 -19.93 29.13 -11.31
C PRO A 134 -20.23 30.62 -11.16
N ASN A 135 -21.39 30.94 -10.56
CA ASN A 135 -21.67 32.32 -10.18
C ASN A 135 -20.64 32.81 -9.13
N VAL A 136 -20.63 34.12 -8.86
CA VAL A 136 -19.61 34.73 -7.98
C VAL A 136 -19.54 34.06 -6.60
N ILE A 137 -20.69 33.74 -6.02
CA ILE A 137 -20.77 33.11 -4.70
C ILE A 137 -20.20 31.68 -4.76
N THR A 138 -20.62 30.91 -5.76
CA THR A 138 -20.10 29.55 -6.01
C THR A 138 -18.59 29.57 -6.24
N SER A 139 -18.08 30.54 -7.00
CA SER A 139 -16.64 30.69 -7.28
C SER A 139 -15.83 30.99 -6.02
N ILE A 140 -16.35 31.83 -5.12
CA ILE A 140 -15.70 32.13 -3.83
C ILE A 140 -15.63 30.87 -2.99
N ILE A 141 -16.73 30.13 -2.89
CA ILE A 141 -16.79 28.89 -2.12
C ILE A 141 -15.83 27.85 -2.71
N ILE A 142 -15.82 27.64 -4.02
CA ILE A 142 -14.90 26.72 -4.69
C ILE A 142 -13.44 27.11 -4.41
N ASN A 143 -13.10 28.39 -4.53
CA ASN A 143 -11.74 28.84 -4.26
C ASN A 143 -11.35 28.66 -2.79
N SER A 144 -12.27 28.86 -1.86
CA SER A 144 -12.06 28.57 -0.44
C SER A 144 -11.86 27.06 -0.20
N LEU A 145 -12.59 26.21 -0.94
CA LEU A 145 -12.47 24.76 -0.80
C LEU A 145 -11.23 24.19 -1.51
N LYS A 146 -10.76 24.80 -2.61
CA LYS A 146 -9.43 24.50 -3.22
C LYS A 146 -8.30 24.71 -2.23
N GLN A 147 -8.45 25.67 -1.34
CA GLN A 147 -7.48 25.94 -0.28
C GLN A 147 -7.55 24.90 0.86
N SER A 148 -8.54 23.99 0.82
CA SER A 148 -8.83 23.03 1.88
C SER A 148 -8.48 21.57 1.52
N ASN A 149 -7.54 21.32 0.59
CA ASN A 149 -7.16 19.96 0.12
C ASN A 149 -8.32 19.12 -0.46
N ILE A 150 -9.45 19.74 -0.84
CA ILE A 150 -10.60 19.03 -1.43
C ILE A 150 -10.40 18.92 -2.95
N THR A 151 -10.51 17.71 -3.48
CA THR A 151 -10.43 17.45 -4.93
C THR A 151 -11.66 18.01 -5.66
N LEU A 152 -11.43 18.73 -6.77
CA LEU A 152 -12.48 19.33 -7.60
C LEU A 152 -12.75 18.53 -8.88
N TYR A 153 -14.02 18.44 -9.29
CA TYR A 153 -14.42 17.78 -10.53
C TYR A 153 -15.33 18.70 -11.36
N ASN A 154 -15.17 18.69 -12.69
CA ASN A 154 -15.92 19.53 -13.62
C ASN A 154 -17.03 18.76 -14.34
N ASP A 155 -18.23 19.37 -14.43
CA ASP A 155 -19.42 18.76 -15.04
C ASP A 155 -19.35 18.79 -16.58
N TYR A 156 -19.03 17.64 -17.15
CA TYR A 156 -19.72 16.96 -18.28
C TYR A 156 -19.13 15.54 -18.49
N GLY A 157 -18.27 15.07 -17.58
CA GLY A 157 -17.84 13.69 -17.53
C GLY A 157 -18.93 12.81 -16.94
N GLY A 158 -19.50 11.94 -17.78
CA GLY A 158 -19.75 10.60 -17.28
C GLY A 158 -18.48 10.13 -16.54
N ILE A 159 -18.66 9.78 -15.27
CA ILE A 159 -18.09 8.59 -14.61
C ILE A 159 -16.76 8.13 -15.24
N ASP A 160 -15.62 8.20 -14.57
CA ASP A 160 -15.34 7.40 -13.38
C ASP A 160 -14.34 8.08 -12.45
N LEU A 161 -14.77 8.41 -11.24
CA LEU A 161 -13.86 8.50 -10.10
C LEU A 161 -13.95 7.22 -9.34
N ILE A 162 -12.98 6.38 -9.68
CA ILE A 162 -12.49 5.19 -9.02
C ILE A 162 -13.15 4.99 -7.66
N ASP A 163 -14.13 4.10 -7.70
CA ASP A 163 -14.73 3.42 -6.58
C ASP A 163 -13.60 2.71 -5.81
N TYR A 164 -13.01 3.38 -4.80
CA TYR A 164 -12.18 2.71 -3.79
C TYR A 164 -13.08 2.03 -2.76
N THR A 165 -14.05 1.23 -3.21
CA THR A 165 -14.47 0.10 -2.39
C THR A 165 -13.26 -0.80 -2.25
N PHE A 166 -12.64 -0.74 -1.07
CA PHE A 166 -11.84 -1.82 -0.54
C PHE A 166 -12.55 -3.14 -0.88
N SER A 167 -11.93 -3.91 -1.76
CA SER A 167 -12.36 -5.28 -2.05
C SER A 167 -12.43 -6.05 -0.72
N PRO A 168 -13.42 -6.94 -0.52
CA PRO A 168 -13.76 -7.50 0.78
C PRO A 168 -12.54 -8.18 1.38
N SER A 169 -12.17 -7.75 2.59
CA SER A 169 -11.22 -8.41 3.49
C SER A 169 -10.17 -9.22 2.73
N LEU A 170 -9.10 -8.57 2.25
CA LEU A 170 -7.84 -9.30 2.14
C LEU A 170 -7.67 -10.04 3.48
N PRO A 171 -7.36 -11.35 3.48
CA PRO A 171 -7.10 -12.06 4.72
C PRO A 171 -6.07 -11.24 5.53
N PRO A 172 -6.20 -11.15 6.86
CA PRO A 172 -5.30 -10.34 7.68
C PRO A 172 -3.86 -10.59 7.24
N SER A 173 -3.09 -9.51 7.10
CA SER A 173 -1.73 -9.59 6.57
C SER A 173 -0.89 -10.49 7.46
N ASN A 174 -0.59 -11.70 6.99
CA ASN A 174 0.26 -12.66 7.69
C ASN A 174 1.72 -12.20 7.69
N ILE A 175 2.10 -11.38 6.70
CA ILE A 175 3.39 -10.71 6.61
C ILE A 175 3.24 -9.22 6.34
N ILE A 176 4.07 -8.42 7.02
CA ILE A 176 4.17 -6.97 6.80
C ILE A 176 5.59 -6.59 6.39
N PHE A 177 5.70 -5.75 5.36
CA PHE A 177 6.93 -5.04 5.03
C PHE A 177 6.86 -3.63 5.62
N PHE A 178 7.70 -3.36 6.61
CA PHE A 178 7.72 -2.11 7.36
C PHE A 178 8.91 -1.27 6.91
N GLY A 179 8.61 -0.10 6.34
CA GLY A 179 9.63 0.82 5.87
C GLY A 179 9.15 1.71 4.74
N THR A 180 9.95 1.86 3.69
CA THR A 180 9.69 2.79 2.59
C THR A 180 8.89 2.16 1.46
N ALA A 181 7.76 2.76 1.14
CA ALA A 181 7.19 2.77 -0.20
C ALA A 181 7.24 4.21 -0.73
N CYS A 182 7.70 4.39 -1.97
CA CYS A 182 7.97 5.72 -2.51
C CYS A 182 7.64 5.78 -4.00
N VAL A 183 7.87 6.93 -4.64
CA VAL A 183 7.83 7.06 -6.09
C VAL A 183 9.24 6.93 -6.65
N ASP A 184 9.45 6.01 -7.57
CA ASP A 184 10.68 5.94 -8.36
C ASP A 184 10.43 6.56 -9.73
N LYS A 185 11.31 7.49 -10.09
CA LYS A 185 11.39 8.08 -11.43
C LYS A 185 12.67 7.59 -12.10
N LEU A 186 12.56 6.53 -12.89
CA LEU A 186 13.69 5.92 -13.59
C LEU A 186 13.96 6.65 -14.89
N THR A 187 15.17 7.19 -15.02
CA THR A 187 15.65 7.92 -16.18
C THR A 187 16.72 7.07 -16.86
N TYR A 188 16.37 6.46 -17.98
CA TYR A 188 17.27 5.61 -18.77
C TYR A 188 18.14 6.45 -19.69
N ILE A 189 19.45 6.23 -19.60
CA ILE A 189 20.47 6.90 -20.40
C ILE A 189 21.49 5.88 -20.91
N ASN A 190 22.17 6.21 -22.01
CA ASN A 190 23.23 5.34 -22.51
C ASN A 190 24.46 5.33 -21.57
N GLU A 191 24.90 6.50 -21.10
CA GLU A 191 26.10 6.65 -20.25
C GLU A 191 25.99 7.92 -19.39
N PHE A 192 26.34 7.81 -18.10
CA PHE A 192 26.34 8.93 -17.18
C PHE A 192 27.63 9.78 -17.27
N ASN A 193 27.54 10.88 -18.01
CA ASN A 193 28.65 11.82 -18.21
C ASN A 193 28.52 13.07 -17.31
N ARG A 194 29.40 13.21 -16.31
CA ARG A 194 29.41 14.37 -15.39
C ARG A 194 29.63 15.69 -16.15
N ASN A 195 28.98 16.76 -15.68
CA ASN A 195 29.08 18.12 -16.24
C ASN A 195 28.69 18.22 -17.73
N SER A 196 27.78 17.36 -18.20
CA SER A 196 27.30 17.34 -19.58
C SER A 196 25.78 17.46 -19.67
N LYS A 197 25.27 17.79 -20.86
CA LYS A 197 23.84 17.67 -21.18
C LYS A 197 23.62 16.29 -21.78
N ILE A 198 22.95 15.41 -21.03
CA ILE A 198 22.71 14.02 -21.44
C ILE A 198 21.30 13.91 -22.04
N GLY A 199 21.20 13.30 -23.23
CA GLY A 199 19.90 12.93 -23.79
C GLY A 199 19.33 11.73 -23.06
N VAL A 200 18.05 11.82 -22.67
CA VAL A 200 17.33 10.73 -22.01
C VAL A 200 16.68 9.84 -23.07
N GLU A 201 16.84 8.53 -22.93
CA GLU A 201 16.20 7.56 -23.83
C GLU A 201 14.74 7.33 -23.44
N LYS A 202 14.50 7.18 -22.13
CA LYS A 202 13.18 6.88 -21.57
C LYS A 202 13.07 7.36 -20.13
N ILE A 203 11.88 7.77 -19.73
CA ILE A 203 11.54 8.01 -18.32
C ILE A 203 10.37 7.10 -17.95
N LEU A 204 10.49 6.37 -16.85
CA LEU A 204 9.45 5.56 -16.25
C LEU A 204 9.13 6.09 -14.85
N LYS A 205 7.85 6.28 -14.54
CA LYS A 205 7.38 6.53 -13.17
C LYS A 205 6.73 5.25 -12.66
N GLN A 206 7.13 4.80 -11.47
CA GLN A 206 6.55 3.63 -10.81
C GLN A 206 6.50 3.88 -9.29
N ALA A 207 5.66 3.15 -8.56
CA ALA A 207 5.87 3.06 -7.12
C ALA A 207 7.10 2.16 -6.84
N GLY A 208 7.76 2.39 -5.72
CA GLY A 208 9.08 1.85 -5.41
C GLY A 208 9.31 1.77 -3.91
N GLY A 209 10.57 1.89 -3.52
CA GLY A 209 11.01 1.78 -2.12
C GLY A 209 11.28 0.34 -1.71
N ASN A 210 12.24 0.14 -0.82
CA ASN A 210 12.72 -1.19 -0.44
C ASN A 210 11.56 -2.10 0.01
N SER A 211 10.77 -1.64 0.99
CA SER A 211 9.61 -2.37 1.50
C SER A 211 8.52 -2.57 0.43
N GLY A 212 8.23 -1.54 -0.38
CA GLY A 212 7.23 -1.63 -1.46
C GLY A 212 7.60 -2.65 -2.53
N ASN A 213 8.87 -2.64 -2.99
CA ASN A 213 9.39 -3.56 -3.98
C ASN A 213 9.44 -5.00 -3.45
N ALA A 214 9.94 -5.19 -2.22
CA ALA A 214 10.03 -6.50 -1.60
C ALA A 214 8.64 -7.11 -1.34
N ALA A 215 7.66 -6.28 -0.93
CA ALA A 215 6.27 -6.70 -0.81
C ALA A 215 5.69 -7.16 -2.15
N CYS A 216 5.96 -6.44 -3.24
CA CYS A 216 5.53 -6.85 -4.59
C CYS A 216 6.09 -8.22 -4.99
N ALA A 217 7.39 -8.44 -4.79
CA ALA A 217 8.02 -9.73 -5.09
C ALA A 217 7.47 -10.86 -4.21
N CYS A 218 7.23 -10.58 -2.92
CA CYS A 218 6.65 -11.54 -1.98
C CYS A 218 5.21 -11.91 -2.35
N ARG A 219 4.41 -10.92 -2.75
CA ARG A 219 2.98 -11.07 -3.07
C ARG A 219 2.72 -12.00 -4.24
N GLY A 220 3.64 -12.09 -5.20
CA GLY A 220 3.53 -13.06 -6.29
C GLY A 220 3.66 -14.53 -5.84
N LEU A 221 4.12 -14.77 -4.61
CA LEU A 221 4.30 -16.11 -4.02
C LEU A 221 3.43 -16.40 -2.79
N ILE A 222 2.92 -15.40 -2.09
CA ILE A 222 2.01 -15.63 -0.96
C ILE A 222 0.92 -14.58 -0.92
N ASP A 223 -0.24 -14.96 -0.37
CA ASP A 223 -1.31 -14.04 -0.04
C ASP A 223 -1.09 -13.44 1.36
N GLY A 224 -1.87 -12.40 1.71
CA GLY A 224 -1.78 -11.74 3.02
C GLY A 224 -0.48 -10.96 3.21
N VAL A 225 -0.01 -10.29 2.16
CA VAL A 225 1.14 -9.37 2.22
C VAL A 225 0.64 -7.95 2.42
N GLY A 226 1.14 -7.27 3.45
CA GLY A 226 0.86 -5.86 3.73
C GLY A 226 2.12 -5.01 3.75
N VAL A 227 1.93 -3.69 3.70
CA VAL A 227 3.01 -2.71 3.88
C VAL A 227 2.62 -1.72 4.97
N VAL A 228 3.55 -1.47 5.89
CA VAL A 228 3.50 -0.34 6.82
C VAL A 228 4.52 0.68 6.32
N THR A 229 4.02 1.84 5.90
CA THR A 229 4.85 2.91 5.36
C THR A 229 4.16 4.25 5.61
N LYS A 230 4.90 5.34 5.41
CA LYS A 230 4.38 6.69 5.54
C LYS A 230 4.50 7.42 4.22
N VAL A 231 3.37 7.97 3.76
CA VAL A 231 3.26 8.76 2.53
C VAL A 231 2.63 10.12 2.82
N GLY A 232 2.87 11.10 1.97
CA GLY A 232 2.22 12.40 2.06
C GLY A 232 0.77 12.32 1.56
N GLU A 233 -0.05 13.28 1.96
CA GLU A 233 -1.35 13.53 1.32
C GLU A 233 -1.20 14.30 0.00
N ASP A 234 -0.44 13.72 -0.92
CA ASP A 234 -0.17 14.26 -2.24
C ASP A 234 -0.47 13.22 -3.34
N GLU A 235 -0.41 13.66 -4.60
CA GLU A 235 -0.66 12.80 -5.75
C GLU A 235 0.29 11.59 -5.80
N ASP A 236 1.50 11.74 -5.29
CA ASP A 236 2.51 10.68 -5.23
C ASP A 236 2.18 9.64 -4.17
N GLY A 237 1.68 10.07 -3.00
CA GLY A 237 1.22 9.17 -1.94
C GLY A 237 -0.01 8.38 -2.37
N VAL A 238 -0.96 9.05 -3.05
CA VAL A 238 -2.09 8.36 -3.71
C VAL A 238 -1.56 7.34 -4.70
N PHE A 239 -0.72 7.74 -5.65
CA PHE A 239 -0.15 6.85 -6.66
C PHE A 239 0.55 5.62 -6.06
N VAL A 240 1.32 5.77 -4.98
CA VAL A 240 1.96 4.65 -4.27
C VAL A 240 0.92 3.66 -3.75
N VAL A 241 -0.11 4.15 -3.05
CA VAL A 241 -1.18 3.31 -2.49
C VAL A 241 -1.94 2.58 -3.61
N GLU A 242 -2.27 3.26 -4.71
CA GLU A 242 -2.93 2.65 -5.87
C GLU A 242 -2.10 1.52 -6.48
N GLU A 243 -0.80 1.74 -6.66
CA GLU A 243 0.10 0.76 -7.26
C GLU A 243 0.30 -0.49 -6.39
N LEU A 244 0.27 -0.34 -5.07
CA LEU A 244 0.29 -1.45 -4.11
C LEU A 244 -1.05 -2.22 -4.13
N ASN A 245 -2.17 -1.50 -4.12
CA ASN A 245 -3.51 -2.09 -4.15
C ASN A 245 -3.79 -2.88 -5.44
N LYS A 246 -3.36 -2.37 -6.60
CA LYS A 246 -3.45 -3.09 -7.89
C LYS A 246 -2.75 -4.45 -7.86
N ARG A 247 -1.77 -4.62 -6.97
CA ARG A 247 -1.01 -5.86 -6.77
C ARG A 247 -1.56 -6.71 -5.62
N ASN A 248 -2.71 -6.36 -5.05
CA ASN A 248 -3.32 -7.04 -3.90
C ASN A 248 -2.40 -7.06 -2.67
N ILE A 249 -1.65 -5.98 -2.45
CA ILE A 249 -0.89 -5.74 -1.23
C ILE A 249 -1.76 -4.94 -0.28
N GLY A 250 -1.87 -5.40 0.97
CA GLY A 250 -2.63 -4.73 2.02
C GLY A 250 -2.05 -3.35 2.33
N THR A 251 -2.89 -2.32 2.18
CA THR A 251 -2.55 -0.92 2.45
C THR A 251 -3.30 -0.33 3.64
N GLY A 252 -3.98 -1.18 4.43
CA GLY A 252 -4.76 -0.75 5.60
C GLY A 252 -3.93 -0.03 6.67
N ASP A 253 -2.63 -0.35 6.74
CA ASP A 253 -1.68 0.22 7.70
C ASP A 253 -0.73 1.26 7.05
N VAL A 254 -1.09 1.79 5.88
CA VAL A 254 -0.36 2.93 5.28
C VAL A 254 -0.74 4.21 6.01
N ILE A 255 0.25 4.85 6.60
CA ILE A 255 0.10 6.08 7.36
C ILE A 255 0.20 7.26 6.41
N LYS A 256 -0.74 8.20 6.52
CA LYS A 256 -0.74 9.44 5.76
C LYS A 256 -0.25 10.59 6.62
N SER A 257 0.64 11.41 6.07
CA SER A 257 1.10 12.65 6.72
C SER A 257 0.58 13.90 6.01
N TYR A 258 0.20 14.88 6.82
CA TYR A 258 -0.11 16.25 6.39
C TYR A 258 1.14 17.13 6.30
N SER A 259 2.31 16.59 6.65
CA SER A 259 3.59 17.27 6.74
C SER A 259 4.59 16.61 5.78
N GLY A 260 5.28 17.42 4.98
CA GLY A 260 6.22 16.93 3.96
C GLY A 260 5.52 16.30 2.75
N VAL A 261 6.33 15.86 1.79
CA VAL A 261 5.87 15.19 0.57
C VAL A 261 6.23 13.71 0.57
N THR A 262 5.48 12.90 -0.17
CA THR A 262 5.84 11.51 -0.45
C THR A 262 7.25 11.46 -1.02
N LEU A 263 8.06 10.51 -0.55
CA LEU A 263 9.43 10.36 -1.05
C LEU A 263 9.41 10.09 -2.56
N GLU A 264 10.15 10.91 -3.32
CA GLU A 264 10.51 10.63 -4.70
C GLU A 264 12.01 10.28 -4.76
N VAL A 265 12.33 9.24 -5.53
CA VAL A 265 13.70 8.84 -5.85
C VAL A 265 13.89 8.91 -7.37
N ASN A 266 14.81 9.77 -7.79
CA ASN A 266 15.24 9.85 -9.18
C ASN A 266 16.34 8.80 -9.39
N VAL A 267 16.05 7.77 -10.17
CA VAL A 267 16.98 6.67 -10.44
C VAL A 267 17.51 6.85 -11.85
N ILE A 268 18.80 7.13 -11.98
CA ILE A 268 19.46 7.19 -13.27
C ILE A 268 19.96 5.78 -13.59
N VAL A 269 19.47 5.20 -14.68
CA VAL A 269 19.82 3.85 -15.12
C VAL A 269 20.65 3.93 -16.38
N GLU A 270 21.87 3.40 -16.33
CA GLU A 270 22.81 3.37 -17.45
C GLU A 270 22.65 2.08 -18.27
N LYS A 271 23.07 2.12 -19.53
CA LYS A 271 23.13 0.92 -20.37
C LYS A 271 24.05 -0.13 -19.72
N GLY A 272 23.54 -1.35 -19.58
CA GLY A 272 24.19 -2.41 -18.79
C GLY A 272 23.69 -2.52 -17.35
N GLY A 273 22.70 -1.71 -16.97
CA GLY A 273 21.91 -1.85 -15.75
C GLY A 273 22.49 -1.23 -14.48
N GLY A 274 23.63 -0.56 -14.58
CA GLY A 274 24.17 0.25 -13.47
C GLY A 274 23.19 1.37 -13.09
N ARG A 275 23.11 1.73 -11.80
CA ARG A 275 22.18 2.76 -11.33
C ARG A 275 22.81 3.74 -10.34
N THR A 276 22.34 4.99 -10.42
CA THR A 276 22.59 6.04 -9.42
C THR A 276 21.25 6.57 -8.91
N CYS A 277 21.03 6.51 -7.58
CA CYS A 277 19.79 6.97 -6.96
C CYS A 277 19.97 8.33 -6.30
N LEU A 278 19.06 9.27 -6.61
CA LEU A 278 19.02 10.61 -6.05
C LEU A 278 17.67 10.79 -5.34
N SER A 279 17.68 10.81 -4.01
CA SER A 279 16.47 10.99 -3.20
C SER A 279 16.24 12.47 -2.88
N LEU A 280 14.96 12.83 -2.69
CA LEU A 280 14.62 14.13 -2.09
C LEU A 280 15.29 14.31 -0.71
N PRO A 281 15.63 15.56 -0.32
CA PRO A 281 16.19 15.85 1.00
C PRO A 281 15.27 15.41 2.14
N ARG A 282 15.87 14.99 3.26
CA ARG A 282 15.13 14.46 4.42
C ARG A 282 14.19 15.50 5.04
N GLU A 283 14.52 16.77 4.94
CA GLU A 283 13.75 17.90 5.49
C GLU A 283 12.49 18.23 4.67
N VAL A 284 12.37 17.68 3.47
CA VAL A 284 11.26 17.95 2.54
C VAL A 284 10.25 16.81 2.53
N ILE A 285 10.72 15.57 2.69
CA ILE A 285 9.86 14.39 2.69
C ILE A 285 9.11 14.24 4.01
N VAL A 286 8.08 13.40 4.01
CA VAL A 286 7.34 13.02 5.22
C VAL A 286 8.28 12.60 6.36
N GLU A 287 7.90 12.96 7.58
CA GLU A 287 8.62 12.57 8.78
C GLU A 287 8.62 11.04 9.01
N ASP A 288 9.44 10.59 9.96
CA ASP A 288 9.41 9.18 10.34
C ASP A 288 8.05 8.82 10.95
N ILE A 289 7.63 7.57 10.78
CA ILE A 289 6.49 7.01 11.50
C ILE A 289 6.70 7.24 13.00
N THR A 290 5.68 7.71 13.73
CA THR A 290 5.76 7.93 15.17
C THR A 290 5.45 6.67 15.97
N ARG A 291 5.73 6.71 17.27
CA ARG A 291 5.37 5.61 18.18
C ARG A 291 3.87 5.36 18.19
N GLU A 292 3.08 6.41 18.31
CA GLU A 292 1.63 6.34 18.44
C GLU A 292 0.99 5.75 17.16
N GLU A 293 1.52 6.10 16.00
CA GLU A 293 1.10 5.55 14.71
C GLU A 293 1.38 4.04 14.62
N VAL A 294 2.53 3.56 15.12
CA VAL A 294 2.84 2.13 15.18
C VAL A 294 1.99 1.40 16.23
N GLU A 295 1.80 1.99 17.40
CA GLU A 295 1.00 1.40 18.48
C GLU A 295 -0.48 1.25 18.10
N GLY A 296 -0.96 2.04 17.14
CA GLY A 296 -2.30 1.91 16.57
C GLY A 296 -2.47 0.78 15.54
N ILE A 297 -1.40 0.10 15.14
CA ILE A 297 -1.47 -1.04 14.21
C ILE A 297 -2.00 -2.26 14.97
N GLU A 298 -3.22 -2.67 14.62
CA GLU A 298 -3.88 -3.81 15.26
C GLU A 298 -3.73 -5.10 14.43
N GLY A 299 -3.89 -6.23 15.11
CA GLY A 299 -3.88 -7.55 14.47
C GLY A 299 -2.60 -8.33 14.71
N LYS A 300 -2.72 -9.65 14.60
CA LYS A 300 -1.59 -10.57 14.75
C LYS A 300 -0.84 -10.68 13.42
N VAL A 301 0.46 -10.42 13.48
CA VAL A 301 1.37 -10.52 12.33
C VAL A 301 2.34 -11.67 12.59
N ASP A 302 2.40 -12.63 11.67
CA ASP A 302 3.26 -13.80 11.83
C ASP A 302 4.70 -13.50 11.38
N TRP A 303 4.89 -12.60 10.41
CA TRP A 303 6.19 -12.19 9.88
C TRP A 303 6.26 -10.68 9.66
N VAL A 304 7.38 -10.06 10.01
CA VAL A 304 7.66 -8.66 9.66
C VAL A 304 9.05 -8.53 9.04
N VAL A 305 9.15 -7.73 8.00
CA VAL A 305 10.40 -7.39 7.31
C VAL A 305 10.66 -5.90 7.50
N PHE A 306 11.82 -5.52 8.02
CA PHE A 306 12.24 -4.13 8.17
C PHE A 306 13.35 -3.78 7.19
N ASP A 307 13.26 -2.64 6.49
CA ASP A 307 14.27 -2.17 5.53
C ASP A 307 15.29 -1.16 6.11
N GLY A 308 15.28 -0.98 7.43
CA GLY A 308 16.17 -0.05 8.12
C GLY A 308 15.73 1.43 8.08
N ARG A 309 14.49 1.71 7.68
CA ARG A 309 13.87 3.05 7.79
C ARG A 309 12.95 3.13 9.00
N HIS A 310 12.61 4.37 9.39
CA HIS A 310 11.78 4.64 10.57
C HIS A 310 12.28 3.89 11.82
N ILE A 311 13.60 3.89 12.05
CA ILE A 311 14.30 2.87 12.86
C ILE A 311 13.79 2.78 14.31
N ASP A 312 13.41 3.91 14.90
CA ASP A 312 12.89 3.94 16.27
C ASP A 312 11.52 3.26 16.37
N SER A 313 10.65 3.52 15.40
CA SER A 313 9.31 2.94 15.29
C SER A 313 9.35 1.49 14.83
N ALA A 314 10.29 1.15 13.94
CA ALA A 314 10.60 -0.23 13.58
C ALA A 314 10.99 -1.06 14.81
N LEU A 315 11.79 -0.50 15.72
CA LEU A 315 12.18 -1.18 16.96
C LEU A 315 10.99 -1.42 17.91
N ILE A 316 10.04 -0.48 17.97
CA ILE A 316 8.80 -0.63 18.76
C ILE A 316 7.95 -1.74 18.17
N TYR A 317 7.70 -1.67 16.85
CA TYR A 317 6.89 -2.65 16.15
C TYR A 317 7.49 -4.07 16.22
N ALA A 318 8.81 -4.17 16.08
CA ALA A 318 9.54 -5.42 16.22
C ALA A 318 9.28 -6.09 17.59
N ARG A 319 9.22 -5.33 18.68
CA ARG A 319 8.92 -5.88 20.01
C ARG A 319 7.50 -6.42 20.09
N GLN A 320 6.52 -5.65 19.60
CA GLN A 320 5.11 -6.08 19.57
C GLN A 320 4.93 -7.39 18.79
N VAL A 321 5.53 -7.47 17.59
CA VAL A 321 5.48 -8.70 16.78
C VAL A 321 6.16 -9.87 17.50
N LYS A 322 7.31 -9.64 18.14
CA LYS A 322 8.03 -10.69 18.88
C LYS A 322 7.25 -11.21 20.09
N GLU A 323 6.60 -10.31 20.84
CA GLU A 323 5.75 -10.64 21.99
C GLU A 323 4.58 -11.54 21.59
N ASN A 324 4.06 -11.35 20.37
CA ASN A 324 3.02 -12.18 19.78
C ASN A 324 3.55 -13.47 19.10
N GLY A 325 4.86 -13.75 19.23
CA GLY A 325 5.50 -14.94 18.68
C GLY A 325 5.84 -14.88 17.18
N GLY A 326 5.73 -13.70 16.57
CA GLY A 326 6.05 -13.49 15.15
C GLY A 326 7.55 -13.56 14.85
N LYS A 327 7.86 -13.72 13.56
CA LYS A 327 9.21 -13.79 13.00
C LYS A 327 9.65 -12.44 12.47
N ILE A 328 10.92 -12.11 12.71
CA ILE A 328 11.48 -10.81 12.32
C ILE A 328 12.61 -11.02 11.33
N VAL A 329 12.50 -10.33 10.19
CA VAL A 329 13.54 -10.21 9.18
C VAL A 329 13.98 -8.74 9.15
N VAL A 330 15.30 -8.50 9.16
CA VAL A 330 15.85 -7.15 9.05
C VAL A 330 16.78 -7.12 7.86
N GLU A 331 16.46 -6.31 6.86
CA GLU A 331 17.42 -5.85 5.88
C GLU A 331 18.19 -4.67 6.49
N ALA A 332 19.47 -4.90 6.81
CA ALA A 332 20.29 -3.89 7.43
C ALA A 332 20.84 -2.94 6.36
N GLU A 333 20.23 -1.75 6.31
CA GLU A 333 20.67 -0.64 5.47
C GLU A 333 20.57 0.67 6.25
N MET A 334 21.58 1.55 6.16
CA MET A 334 21.57 2.85 6.83
C MET A 334 22.05 3.96 5.90
N ARG A 335 21.36 5.11 5.93
CA ARG A 335 21.73 6.31 5.18
C ARG A 335 22.60 7.30 5.96
N SER A 336 22.88 7.02 7.24
CA SER A 336 23.62 7.92 8.12
C SER A 336 24.60 7.14 8.98
N ARG A 337 25.80 7.71 9.16
CA ARG A 337 26.86 7.17 10.02
C ARG A 337 26.76 7.64 11.48
N SER A 338 25.63 8.22 11.88
CA SER A 338 25.45 8.64 13.27
C SER A 338 25.51 7.43 14.21
N HIS A 339 26.16 7.60 15.36
CA HIS A 339 26.25 6.55 16.37
C HIS A 339 24.86 6.11 16.88
N GLN A 340 23.90 7.04 16.89
CA GLN A 340 22.53 6.80 17.33
C GLN A 340 21.78 5.86 16.38
N ILE A 341 21.82 6.12 15.07
CA ILE A 341 21.16 5.25 14.07
C ILE A 341 21.84 3.88 14.04
N LYS A 342 23.17 3.82 14.17
CA LYS A 342 23.88 2.54 14.26
C LYS A 342 23.44 1.74 15.47
N ALA A 343 23.35 2.36 16.65
CA ALA A 343 22.90 1.70 17.86
C ALA A 343 21.44 1.22 17.75
N ALA A 344 20.55 2.01 17.13
CA ALA A 344 19.17 1.62 16.87
C ALA A 344 19.09 0.41 15.91
N MET A 345 19.90 0.40 14.84
CA MET A 345 20.02 -0.74 13.93
C MET A 345 20.55 -1.99 14.65
N ASP A 346 21.60 -1.86 15.46
CA ASP A 346 22.14 -2.97 16.26
C ASP A 346 21.07 -3.55 17.20
N ASN A 347 20.25 -2.70 17.82
CA ASN A 347 19.12 -3.13 18.65
C ASN A 347 18.02 -3.85 17.85
N LEU A 348 17.69 -3.36 16.65
CA LEU A 348 16.69 -3.98 15.77
C LEU A 348 17.16 -5.36 15.28
N MET A 349 18.39 -5.45 14.79
CA MET A 349 19.04 -6.74 14.47
C MET A 349 19.13 -7.65 15.70
N GLY A 350 19.20 -7.06 16.90
CA GLY A 350 19.07 -7.72 18.20
C GLY A 350 17.81 -8.57 18.36
N LEU A 351 16.70 -8.18 17.75
CA LEU A 351 15.40 -8.87 17.82
C LEU A 351 15.15 -9.84 16.65
N ALA A 352 15.91 -9.69 15.56
CA ALA A 352 15.73 -10.42 14.32
C ALA A 352 15.95 -11.94 14.47
N ASP A 353 15.17 -12.72 13.72
CA ASP A 353 15.43 -14.14 13.45
C ASP A 353 16.36 -14.30 12.22
N TYR A 354 16.22 -13.40 11.24
CA TYR A 354 17.00 -13.34 10.01
C TYR A 354 17.50 -11.92 9.79
N VAL A 355 18.80 -11.76 9.54
CA VAL A 355 19.41 -10.50 9.13
C VAL A 355 19.95 -10.67 7.73
N VAL A 356 19.52 -9.79 6.83
CA VAL A 356 19.98 -9.70 5.44
C VAL A 356 20.77 -8.41 5.31
N MET A 357 21.94 -8.44 4.68
CA MET A 357 22.71 -7.23 4.41
C MET A 357 23.61 -7.39 3.19
N GLY A 358 23.87 -6.30 2.48
CA GLY A 358 24.87 -6.29 1.43
C GLY A 358 26.30 -6.38 1.99
N SER A 359 27.22 -6.98 1.23
CA SER A 359 28.65 -7.00 1.59
C SER A 359 29.24 -5.62 1.79
N ASP A 360 28.79 -4.62 1.02
CA ASP A 360 29.31 -3.26 1.09
C ASP A 360 28.90 -2.59 2.41
N PHE A 361 27.63 -2.73 2.80
CA PHE A 361 27.14 -2.27 4.11
C PHE A 361 27.90 -2.95 5.26
N LEU A 362 28.06 -4.27 5.17
CA LEU A 362 28.81 -5.03 6.17
C LEU A 362 30.25 -4.51 6.30
N ASN A 363 30.96 -4.35 5.17
CA ASN A 363 32.34 -3.87 5.15
C ASN A 363 32.45 -2.45 5.71
N GLU A 364 31.54 -1.55 5.32
CA GLU A 364 31.55 -0.16 5.73
C GLU A 364 31.30 0.02 7.24
N PHE A 365 30.32 -0.71 7.80
CA PHE A 365 29.83 -0.44 9.15
C PHE A 365 30.32 -1.41 10.24
N TYR A 366 30.80 -2.60 9.86
CA TYR A 366 31.07 -3.67 10.81
C TYR A 366 32.39 -4.42 10.57
N ALA A 367 32.64 -4.92 9.36
CA ALA A 367 33.77 -5.81 9.09
C ALA A 367 35.09 -5.06 8.84
N GLY A 368 35.03 -3.79 8.39
CA GLY A 368 36.20 -3.02 8.02
C GLY A 368 37.01 -3.73 6.94
N SER A 369 38.26 -4.08 7.23
CA SER A 369 39.17 -4.82 6.33
C SER A 369 39.13 -6.34 6.49
N THR A 370 38.25 -6.88 7.35
CA THR A 370 38.16 -8.32 7.59
C THR A 370 37.55 -9.04 6.40
N PRO A 371 38.19 -10.10 5.84
CA PRO A 371 37.60 -10.86 4.74
C PRO A 371 36.25 -11.46 5.10
N LEU A 372 35.31 -11.41 4.14
CA LEU A 372 33.94 -11.92 4.30
C LEU A 372 33.84 -13.40 4.72
N GLU A 373 34.90 -14.17 4.47
CA GLU A 373 34.99 -15.60 4.81
C GLU A 373 35.39 -15.85 6.27
N LYS A 374 35.97 -14.85 6.94
CA LYS A 374 36.44 -14.93 8.35
C LYS A 374 35.44 -14.28 9.33
N CYS A 375 34.20 -14.19 8.89
CA CYS A 375 33.14 -13.39 9.48
C CYS A 375 32.42 -14.03 10.67
N GLU A 376 32.87 -15.23 11.05
CA GLU A 376 32.42 -15.95 12.24
C GLU A 376 32.54 -15.11 13.53
N THR A 377 33.58 -14.27 13.60
CA THR A 377 33.86 -13.44 14.78
C THR A 377 32.84 -12.31 14.96
N TRP A 378 32.43 -11.63 13.88
CA TRP A 378 31.48 -10.52 14.00
C TRP A 378 30.03 -10.97 13.99
N SER A 379 29.71 -12.07 13.30
CA SER A 379 28.36 -12.65 13.36
C SER A 379 28.03 -13.05 14.80
N LYS A 380 28.98 -13.67 15.51
CA LYS A 380 28.85 -13.92 16.96
C LYS A 380 28.75 -12.63 17.78
N SER A 381 29.51 -11.57 17.44
CA SER A 381 29.53 -10.33 18.23
C SER A 381 28.33 -9.41 17.99
N ILE A 382 27.75 -9.41 16.79
CA ILE A 382 26.65 -8.51 16.36
C ILE A 382 25.30 -9.20 16.53
N LEU A 383 25.20 -10.49 16.22
CA LEU A 383 23.93 -11.20 16.15
C LEU A 383 23.72 -12.20 17.29
N GLY A 384 24.79 -12.56 18.01
CA GLY A 384 24.76 -13.62 19.01
C GLY A 384 24.75 -15.01 18.36
N THR A 385 24.30 -16.03 19.09
CA THR A 385 24.49 -17.46 18.73
C THR A 385 23.28 -18.13 18.05
N LYS A 386 22.19 -17.40 17.76
CA LYS A 386 20.91 -18.00 17.28
C LYS A 386 20.18 -17.15 16.23
N LYS A 387 20.88 -16.66 15.21
CA LYS A 387 20.27 -15.88 14.12
C LYS A 387 20.87 -16.26 12.78
N TRP A 388 20.04 -16.24 11.75
CA TRP A 388 20.50 -16.39 10.38
C TRP A 388 21.01 -15.05 9.87
N LEU A 389 22.18 -15.09 9.27
CA LEU A 389 22.82 -13.96 8.65
C LEU A 389 23.05 -14.27 7.19
N ILE A 390 22.50 -13.44 6.33
CA ILE A 390 22.53 -13.59 4.89
C ILE A 390 23.23 -12.37 4.32
N ILE A 391 24.38 -12.58 3.69
CA ILE A 391 25.19 -11.51 3.13
C ILE A 391 25.11 -11.60 1.62
N THR A 392 24.40 -10.67 0.99
CA THR A 392 24.31 -10.60 -0.48
C THR A 392 25.58 -9.97 -1.04
N ARG A 393 26.05 -10.48 -2.18
CA ARG A 393 27.32 -10.09 -2.82
C ARG A 393 27.17 -9.84 -4.32
N GLY A 394 25.99 -9.36 -4.73
CA GLY A 394 25.67 -9.11 -6.13
C GLY A 394 25.94 -10.32 -7.03
N ASP A 395 26.79 -10.12 -8.04
CA ASP A 395 27.21 -11.12 -9.02
C ASP A 395 28.01 -12.31 -8.43
N LYS A 396 28.37 -12.27 -7.14
CA LYS A 396 29.05 -13.36 -6.41
C LYS A 396 28.09 -14.21 -5.57
N GLY A 397 26.79 -13.97 -5.64
CA GLY A 397 25.77 -14.72 -4.91
C GLY A 397 25.68 -14.27 -3.45
N ALA A 398 25.69 -15.20 -2.51
CA ALA A 398 25.49 -14.88 -1.10
C ALA A 398 26.30 -15.76 -0.16
N TYR A 399 26.54 -15.27 1.06
CA TYR A 399 26.94 -16.09 2.19
C TYR A 399 25.79 -16.26 3.17
N ILE A 400 25.71 -17.43 3.78
CA ILE A 400 24.79 -17.72 4.88
C ILE A 400 25.63 -18.11 6.09
N TYR A 401 25.28 -17.52 7.23
CA TYR A 401 25.89 -17.84 8.50
C TYR A 401 24.83 -18.09 9.57
N TYR A 402 25.01 -19.15 10.35
CA TYR A 402 24.23 -19.45 11.56
C TYR A 402 25.17 -20.01 12.64
N SER A 403 25.85 -21.10 12.29
CA SER A 403 26.94 -21.71 13.06
C SER A 403 28.17 -21.99 12.21
N THR A 404 27.97 -22.19 10.91
CA THR A 404 28.99 -22.42 9.90
C THR A 404 28.73 -21.48 8.74
N LEU A 405 29.78 -21.10 8.03
CA LEU A 405 29.66 -20.35 6.79
C LEU A 405 29.28 -21.29 5.65
N LEU A 406 28.22 -20.96 4.93
CA LEU A 406 27.84 -21.59 3.67
C LEU A 406 27.88 -20.56 2.55
N GLU A 407 28.48 -20.92 1.43
CA GLU A 407 28.45 -20.12 0.21
C GLU A 407 27.33 -20.58 -0.72
N VAL A 408 26.49 -19.64 -1.16
CA VAL A 408 25.47 -19.87 -2.19
C VAL A 408 25.89 -19.15 -3.46
N LYS A 409 26.04 -19.91 -4.54
CA LYS A 409 26.49 -19.38 -5.83
C LYS A 409 25.40 -18.52 -6.50
N PRO A 410 25.81 -17.52 -7.31
CA PRO A 410 24.90 -16.71 -8.11
C PRO A 410 24.30 -17.52 -9.26
N PHE A 411 23.24 -16.99 -9.85
CA PHE A 411 22.79 -17.42 -11.17
C PHE A 411 23.55 -16.67 -12.26
N TYR A 412 23.96 -17.39 -13.30
CA TYR A 412 24.57 -16.76 -14.47
C TYR A 412 23.52 -15.99 -15.27
N ILE A 413 23.86 -14.75 -15.60
CA ILE A 413 23.12 -13.90 -16.52
C ILE A 413 24.12 -13.29 -17.52
N PRO A 414 23.89 -13.41 -18.84
CA PRO A 414 24.71 -12.72 -19.84
C PRO A 414 24.62 -11.20 -19.65
N SER A 415 25.73 -10.47 -19.78
CA SER A 415 25.74 -9.02 -19.51
C SER A 415 24.81 -8.24 -20.43
N GLU A 416 24.59 -8.71 -21.65
CA GLU A 416 23.63 -8.16 -22.62
C GLU A 416 22.17 -8.35 -22.22
N SER A 417 21.88 -9.24 -21.26
CA SER A 417 20.54 -9.46 -20.71
C SER A 417 20.25 -8.60 -19.48
N ILE A 418 21.23 -7.83 -19.00
CA ILE A 418 21.07 -6.92 -17.87
C ILE A 418 20.55 -5.58 -18.39
N ILE A 419 19.32 -5.26 -18.00
CA ILE A 419 18.61 -4.04 -18.37
C ILE A 419 18.65 -3.03 -17.22
N ASP A 420 18.28 -3.45 -16.00
CA ASP A 420 18.11 -2.56 -14.86
C ASP A 420 18.37 -3.32 -13.55
N SER A 421 19.32 -2.86 -12.73
CA SER A 421 19.57 -3.45 -11.41
C SER A 421 18.64 -2.94 -10.30
N THR A 422 17.70 -2.05 -10.63
CA THR A 422 16.76 -1.49 -9.66
C THR A 422 15.88 -2.59 -9.06
N GLY A 423 15.73 -2.57 -7.73
CA GLY A 423 14.91 -3.53 -7.00
C GLY A 423 15.47 -4.96 -6.91
N ALA A 424 16.68 -5.25 -7.41
CA ALA A 424 17.22 -6.62 -7.41
C ALA A 424 17.41 -7.19 -5.98
N GLY A 425 17.86 -6.35 -5.04
CA GLY A 425 17.95 -6.71 -3.62
C GLY A 425 16.58 -6.90 -2.97
N ASP A 426 15.64 -6.01 -3.27
CA ASP A 426 14.26 -6.09 -2.76
C ASP A 426 13.55 -7.35 -3.27
N CYS A 427 13.76 -7.70 -4.54
CA CYS A 427 13.22 -8.92 -5.16
C CYS A 427 13.83 -10.18 -4.55
N PHE A 428 15.16 -10.17 -4.31
CA PHE A 428 15.83 -11.21 -3.52
C PHE A 428 15.16 -11.38 -2.14
N LEU A 429 14.94 -10.27 -1.42
CA LEU A 429 14.38 -10.26 -0.07
C LEU A 429 12.93 -10.78 -0.05
N GLY A 430 12.07 -10.27 -0.94
CA GLY A 430 10.68 -10.69 -1.03
C GLY A 430 10.51 -12.18 -1.30
N VAL A 431 11.32 -12.73 -2.22
CA VAL A 431 11.29 -14.17 -2.56
C VAL A 431 11.91 -15.03 -1.46
N LEU A 432 13.04 -14.59 -0.88
CA LEU A 432 13.65 -15.24 0.29
C LEU A 432 12.61 -15.45 1.39
N VAL A 433 11.91 -14.38 1.78
CA VAL A 433 10.94 -14.45 2.89
C VAL A 433 9.72 -15.29 2.52
N ALA A 434 9.21 -15.20 1.28
CA ALA A 434 8.11 -16.04 0.82
C ALA A 434 8.45 -17.55 0.90
N PHE A 435 9.69 -17.92 0.60
CA PHE A 435 10.16 -19.31 0.68
C PHE A 435 10.33 -19.76 2.14
N LEU A 436 10.86 -18.90 3.01
CA LEU A 436 10.97 -19.17 4.44
C LEU A 436 9.60 -19.42 5.09
N ILE A 437 8.59 -18.60 4.74
CA ILE A 437 7.21 -18.77 5.20
C ILE A 437 6.64 -20.14 4.82
N LYS A 438 7.05 -20.70 3.67
CA LYS A 438 6.63 -22.03 3.21
C LYS A 438 7.44 -23.19 3.80
N GLY A 439 8.32 -22.89 4.77
CA GLY A 439 9.13 -23.90 5.43
C GLY A 439 10.27 -24.45 4.57
N ILE A 440 10.65 -23.74 3.50
CA ILE A 440 11.83 -24.09 2.71
C ILE A 440 13.09 -23.73 3.52
N SER A 441 14.12 -24.58 3.43
CA SER A 441 15.38 -24.36 4.15
C SER A 441 16.07 -23.07 3.70
N VAL A 442 16.84 -22.46 4.61
CA VAL A 442 17.43 -21.12 4.39
C VAL A 442 18.36 -21.07 3.19
N ASP A 443 19.16 -22.12 2.98
CA ASP A 443 20.02 -22.28 1.80
C ASP A 443 19.21 -22.25 0.49
N LYS A 444 18.11 -23.00 0.42
CA LYS A 444 17.23 -23.03 -0.75
C LYS A 444 16.43 -21.74 -0.93
N ALA A 445 16.05 -21.08 0.16
CA ALA A 445 15.38 -19.79 0.12
C ALA A 445 16.33 -18.68 -0.40
N VAL A 446 17.62 -18.71 -0.03
CA VAL A 446 18.64 -17.80 -0.55
C VAL A 446 18.98 -18.11 -2.02
N GLU A 447 19.04 -19.38 -2.41
CA GLU A 447 19.15 -19.75 -3.82
C GLU A 447 17.99 -19.18 -4.64
N ALA A 448 16.75 -19.29 -4.15
CA ALA A 448 15.57 -18.71 -4.79
C ALA A 448 15.61 -17.18 -4.83
N GLY A 449 16.07 -16.54 -3.75
CA GLY A 449 16.33 -15.10 -3.72
C GLY A 449 17.35 -14.66 -4.78
N ASN A 450 18.47 -15.36 -4.92
CA ASN A 450 19.50 -15.07 -5.94
C ASN A 450 18.90 -15.16 -7.35
N TRP A 451 18.07 -16.17 -7.59
CA TRP A 451 17.36 -16.32 -8.85
C TRP A 451 16.38 -15.16 -9.11
N ALA A 452 15.61 -14.75 -8.10
CA ALA A 452 14.66 -13.65 -8.20
C ALA A 452 15.36 -12.30 -8.47
N GLY A 453 16.44 -12.03 -7.74
CA GLY A 453 17.29 -10.87 -8.00
C GLY A 453 17.84 -10.86 -9.42
N MET A 454 18.26 -12.01 -9.95
CA MET A 454 18.70 -12.15 -11.34
C MET A 454 17.57 -11.95 -12.36
N MET A 455 16.35 -12.44 -12.08
CA MET A 455 15.18 -12.16 -12.93
C MET A 455 14.84 -10.68 -12.98
N GLN A 456 14.95 -9.98 -11.85
CA GLN A 456 14.75 -8.53 -11.78
C GLN A 456 15.66 -7.78 -12.76
N LEU A 457 16.92 -8.22 -12.90
CA LEU A 457 17.90 -7.60 -13.80
C LEU A 457 17.46 -7.55 -15.28
N ARG A 458 16.55 -8.45 -15.68
CA ARG A 458 16.11 -8.61 -17.07
C ARG A 458 14.92 -7.73 -17.44
N GLY A 459 14.31 -7.05 -16.46
CA GLY A 459 13.18 -6.15 -16.66
C GLY A 459 13.61 -4.69 -16.52
N GLU A 460 12.76 -3.79 -17.01
CA GLU A 460 12.84 -2.37 -16.66
C GLU A 460 12.10 -2.13 -15.34
N GLY A 461 12.59 -1.19 -14.53
CA GLY A 461 11.98 -0.82 -13.27
C GLY A 461 12.47 -1.69 -12.11
N GLY A 462 11.75 -1.60 -10.99
CA GLY A 462 12.15 -2.22 -9.71
C GLY A 462 11.27 -3.38 -9.25
N ARG A 463 10.29 -3.79 -10.06
CA ARG A 463 9.16 -4.65 -9.64
C ARG A 463 8.78 -5.68 -10.70
N VAL A 464 9.73 -6.51 -11.12
CA VAL A 464 9.43 -7.68 -11.96
C VAL A 464 8.53 -8.63 -11.18
N GLU A 465 7.47 -9.09 -11.83
CA GLU A 465 6.51 -10.02 -11.24
C GLU A 465 7.10 -11.43 -11.15
N ILE A 466 7.10 -11.99 -9.94
CA ILE A 466 7.57 -13.36 -9.67
C ILE A 466 6.39 -14.22 -9.26
N ASP A 467 6.05 -15.24 -10.04
CA ASP A 467 4.95 -16.16 -9.72
C ASP A 467 5.43 -17.58 -9.34
N TRP A 468 4.51 -18.39 -8.82
CA TRP A 468 4.81 -19.78 -8.42
C TRP A 468 5.16 -20.71 -9.56
N ASN A 469 4.69 -20.47 -10.78
CA ASN A 469 5.00 -21.33 -11.92
C ASN A 469 6.46 -21.15 -12.31
N LEU A 470 6.89 -19.89 -12.39
CA LEU A 470 8.27 -19.50 -12.63
C LEU A 470 9.19 -20.03 -11.51
N ALA A 471 8.80 -19.83 -10.25
CA ALA A 471 9.57 -20.31 -9.09
C ALA A 471 9.66 -21.84 -8.98
N LYS A 472 8.60 -22.59 -9.34
CA LYS A 472 8.62 -24.07 -9.36
C LYS A 472 9.58 -24.62 -10.41
N GLY A 473 9.63 -24.01 -11.59
CA GLY A 473 10.58 -24.42 -12.64
C GLY A 473 12.02 -24.37 -12.14
N VAL A 474 12.34 -23.34 -11.37
CA VAL A 474 13.65 -23.13 -10.75
C VAL A 474 13.93 -24.15 -9.66
N LEU A 475 12.98 -24.38 -8.74
CA LEU A 475 13.10 -25.43 -7.72
C LEU A 475 13.29 -26.82 -8.32
N SER A 476 12.65 -27.11 -9.46
CA SER A 476 12.85 -28.37 -10.19
C SER A 476 14.23 -28.48 -10.82
N TRP A 477 14.83 -27.35 -11.23
CA TRP A 477 16.19 -27.31 -11.76
C TRP A 477 17.26 -27.41 -10.67
N MET A 478 16.92 -27.02 -9.43
CA MET A 478 17.80 -27.09 -8.25
C MET A 478 17.87 -28.48 -7.59
N LYS A 479 16.92 -29.38 -7.90
CA LYS A 479 16.92 -30.78 -7.45
C LYS A 479 17.71 -31.65 -8.41
#